data_AF-A0A423SY01-F1
#
_entry.id   AF-A0A423SY01-F1
#
_cell.length_a   1.000
_cell.length_b   1.000
_cell.length_c   1.000
_cell.angle_alpha   90.00
_cell.angle_beta   90.00
_cell.angle_gamma   90.00
#
_symmetry.space_group_name_H-M   'P 1'
#
loop_
_entity.id
_entity.type
_entity.pdbx_description
1 polymer ?
#
loop_
_entity_poly.entity_id
_entity_poly.type
_entity_poly.pdbx_seq_one_letter_code
_entity_poly.pdbx_strand_id
1 'polypeptide(L)'
;MAHTRCLSLPLALLLAVGALCVGARTVYPSGGCDPQKMTVYKVLVETAWDRDVFPKQYPEWRPPAQWSKVVGRSHDSTFSLFTLGEDASEGLKKFAESGDTNLLDAHSQGSGGVMDEFNAPPIPQGVGETSADFFVDGNHSKVSLISRVVPSPDWFIGVDSFDLCVEGKWVESVVLELDPLDAGTDNGFTFTSPNWPTIPKKPVSRITAQTPDHPANSFYYPDRTEHPPIATIRIFKIKEYELARVYNPSLARSPDRRYRTGSIPTTPELEETRDPEIRTRTVLRHSRRGGRPCPNLQETQWCGSSRDCDHRYFNW
;
A
#
# COMPACT_ATOMS: atom_id res chain seq x y z
N MET A 1 -8.33 -93.91 -32.24
CA MET A 1 -6.92 -94.14 -31.87
C MET A 1 -6.28 -92.79 -31.58
N ALA A 2 -5.48 -92.73 -30.50
CA ALA A 2 -4.63 -91.62 -30.02
C ALA A 2 -5.33 -90.36 -29.48
N HIS A 3 -4.84 -89.65 -28.46
CA HIS A 3 -4.09 -89.96 -27.23
C HIS A 3 -4.16 -88.69 -26.35
N THR A 4 -4.60 -88.85 -25.11
CA THR A 4 -4.15 -88.26 -23.84
C THR A 4 -3.36 -86.91 -23.70
N ARG A 5 -3.79 -86.14 -22.66
CA ARG A 5 -3.08 -85.23 -21.69
C ARG A 5 -2.91 -83.74 -22.07
N CYS A 6 -3.31 -82.73 -21.28
CA CYS A 6 -3.25 -82.35 -19.84
C CYS A 6 -2.12 -81.32 -19.55
N LEU A 7 -2.29 -80.51 -18.48
CA LEU A 7 -1.49 -79.40 -17.90
C LEU A 7 -1.90 -77.97 -18.31
N SER A 8 -1.93 -76.91 -17.47
CA SER A 8 -2.14 -76.66 -16.03
C SER A 8 -1.86 -75.17 -15.72
N LEU A 9 -2.61 -74.56 -14.78
CA LEU A 9 -2.29 -73.38 -13.93
C LEU A 9 -2.25 -71.95 -14.57
N PRO A 10 -2.34 -70.84 -13.79
CA PRO A 10 -3.28 -70.51 -12.71
C PRO A 10 -3.82 -69.05 -12.72
N LEU A 11 -4.79 -68.84 -11.84
CA LEU A 11 -5.25 -67.62 -11.14
C LEU A 11 -4.27 -66.41 -11.09
N ALA A 12 -4.74 -65.21 -11.50
CA ALA A 12 -4.37 -63.92 -10.88
C ALA A 12 -5.36 -62.81 -11.28
N LEU A 13 -6.34 -62.54 -10.42
CA LEU A 13 -7.18 -61.35 -10.48
C LEU A 13 -6.42 -60.21 -9.77
N LEU A 14 -5.75 -59.34 -10.54
CA LEU A 14 -5.11 -58.13 -10.02
C LEU A 14 -6.13 -56.98 -9.96
N LEU A 15 -6.75 -56.81 -8.78
CA LEU A 15 -7.43 -55.57 -8.40
C LEU A 15 -6.37 -54.49 -8.19
N ALA A 16 -6.05 -53.73 -9.23
CA ALA A 16 -5.32 -52.49 -9.11
C ALA A 16 -6.26 -51.42 -8.51
N VAL A 17 -6.29 -51.33 -7.17
CA VAL A 17 -6.83 -50.14 -6.49
C VAL A 17 -5.80 -49.03 -6.69
N GLY A 18 -5.93 -48.32 -7.82
CA GLY A 18 -5.25 -47.06 -8.02
C GLY A 18 -5.80 -46.06 -7.01
N ALA A 19 -5.07 -45.84 -5.92
CA ALA A 19 -5.29 -44.69 -5.06
C ALA A 19 -5.03 -43.43 -5.91
N LEU A 20 -6.09 -42.88 -6.50
CA LEU A 20 -6.06 -41.49 -6.96
C LEU A 20 -5.88 -40.64 -5.70
N CYS A 21 -4.64 -40.28 -5.39
CA CYS A 21 -4.36 -39.06 -4.66
C CYS A 21 -4.88 -37.91 -5.51
N VAL A 22 -6.18 -37.61 -5.41
CA VAL A 22 -6.72 -36.30 -5.77
C VAL A 22 -6.17 -35.36 -4.70
N GLY A 23 -4.92 -34.94 -4.87
CA GLY A 23 -4.47 -33.71 -4.27
C GLY A 23 -5.39 -32.64 -4.81
N ALA A 24 -6.30 -32.16 -3.96
CA ALA A 24 -7.07 -30.96 -4.25
C ALA A 24 -6.06 -29.80 -4.35
N ARG A 25 -5.46 -29.64 -5.53
CA ARG A 25 -5.01 -28.33 -5.95
C ARG A 25 -6.28 -27.52 -6.07
N THR A 26 -6.47 -26.59 -5.15
CA THR A 26 -7.35 -25.45 -5.37
C THR A 26 -6.78 -24.70 -6.57
N VAL A 27 -7.14 -25.14 -7.76
CA VAL A 27 -7.01 -24.33 -8.96
C VAL A 27 -8.08 -23.25 -8.77
N TYR A 28 -7.67 -22.10 -8.23
CA TYR A 28 -8.51 -20.92 -8.30
C TYR A 28 -8.75 -20.66 -9.79
N PRO A 29 -9.99 -20.75 -10.31
CA PRO A 29 -10.24 -20.28 -11.64
C PRO A 29 -10.13 -18.75 -11.63
N SER A 30 -9.57 -18.22 -12.72
CA SER A 30 -9.48 -16.82 -13.17
C SER A 30 -8.41 -15.90 -12.56
N GLY A 31 -7.23 -15.88 -13.20
CA GLY A 31 -6.46 -14.68 -13.61
C GLY A 31 -6.05 -13.57 -12.63
N GLY A 32 -6.53 -13.57 -11.38
CA GLY A 32 -6.34 -12.50 -10.40
C GLY A 32 -5.45 -12.90 -9.22
N CYS A 33 -5.03 -11.92 -8.43
CA CYS A 33 -4.18 -12.12 -7.26
C CYS A 33 -4.99 -12.73 -6.11
N ASP A 34 -4.31 -13.40 -5.17
CA ASP A 34 -4.96 -14.09 -4.07
C ASP A 34 -5.60 -13.10 -3.08
N PRO A 35 -6.93 -13.11 -2.89
CA PRO A 35 -7.61 -12.21 -1.97
C PRO A 35 -7.36 -12.56 -0.49
N GLN A 36 -6.78 -13.72 -0.18
CA GLN A 36 -6.42 -14.11 1.19
C GLN A 36 -5.02 -13.64 1.60
N LYS A 37 -4.28 -13.05 0.66
CA LYS A 37 -2.96 -12.47 0.90
C LYS A 37 -3.05 -10.96 0.81
N MET A 38 -2.30 -10.31 1.69
CA MET A 38 -2.19 -8.86 1.72
C MET A 38 -0.79 -8.46 1.29
N THR A 39 -0.69 -7.49 0.40
CA THR A 39 0.57 -6.98 -0.11
C THR A 39 0.73 -5.53 0.30
N VAL A 40 1.94 -5.17 0.75
CA VAL A 40 2.30 -3.80 1.09
C VAL A 40 3.15 -3.22 -0.02
N TYR A 41 2.77 -2.03 -0.48
CA TYR A 41 3.52 -1.21 -1.42
C TYR A 41 3.96 0.08 -0.75
N LYS A 42 5.06 0.64 -1.26
CA LYS A 42 5.46 2.02 -1.04
C LYS A 42 5.20 2.81 -2.31
N VAL A 43 4.59 3.99 -2.16
CA VAL A 43 4.58 5.01 -3.20
C VAL A 43 5.55 6.11 -2.83
N LEU A 44 6.45 6.46 -3.76
CA LEU A 44 7.32 7.62 -3.72
C LEU A 44 6.86 8.59 -4.81
N VAL A 45 6.53 9.82 -4.42
CA VAL A 45 6.17 10.90 -5.34
C VAL A 45 7.33 11.89 -5.35
N GLU A 46 7.96 12.02 -6.51
CA GLU A 46 9.05 12.94 -6.79
C GLU A 46 8.51 14.07 -7.66
N THR A 47 8.52 15.31 -7.19
CA THR A 47 8.04 16.46 -7.96
C THR A 47 9.21 17.17 -8.64
N ALA A 48 8.97 17.62 -9.87
CA ALA A 48 9.97 18.25 -10.73
C ALA A 48 9.46 19.58 -11.30
N TRP A 49 8.57 20.27 -10.57
CA TRP A 49 8.13 21.62 -10.93
C TRP A 49 9.22 22.62 -10.56
N ASP A 50 10.23 22.69 -11.42
CA ASP A 50 11.41 23.55 -11.28
C ASP A 50 11.29 24.81 -12.15
N ARG A 51 11.91 25.91 -11.69
CA ARG A 51 11.88 27.21 -12.39
C ARG A 51 12.61 27.18 -13.72
N ASP A 52 13.71 26.44 -13.84
CA ASP A 52 14.49 26.38 -15.07
C ASP A 52 13.80 25.49 -16.12
N VAL A 53 13.03 24.51 -15.66
CA VAL A 53 12.25 23.59 -16.52
C VAL A 53 10.92 24.22 -16.94
N PHE A 54 10.20 24.85 -16.00
CA PHE A 54 8.91 25.52 -16.19
C PHE A 54 9.00 27.02 -15.85
N PRO A 55 9.74 27.83 -16.62
CA PRO A 55 10.03 29.23 -16.27
C PRO A 55 8.83 30.18 -16.41
N LYS A 56 7.82 29.81 -17.20
CA LYS A 56 6.68 30.69 -17.49
C LYS A 56 5.85 30.87 -16.23
N GLN A 57 5.79 32.10 -15.72
CA GLN A 57 4.98 32.50 -14.56
C GLN A 57 5.23 31.66 -13.29
N TYR A 58 6.42 31.07 -13.14
CA TYR A 58 6.75 30.24 -11.99
C TYR A 58 6.46 30.99 -10.67
N PRO A 59 5.57 30.48 -9.79
CA PRO A 59 5.17 31.19 -8.57
C PRO A 59 6.31 31.24 -7.55
N GLU A 60 6.90 32.42 -7.33
CA GLU A 60 7.97 32.59 -6.33
C GLU A 60 7.44 33.04 -4.96
N TRP A 61 6.29 33.72 -4.90
CA TRP A 61 5.80 34.35 -3.68
C TRP A 61 4.27 34.36 -3.58
N ARG A 62 3.76 34.19 -2.35
CA ARG A 62 2.34 34.35 -1.95
C ARG A 62 1.31 33.56 -2.78
N PRO A 63 1.29 32.22 -2.70
CA PRO A 63 2.31 31.33 -2.13
C PRO A 63 3.39 30.97 -3.18
N PRO A 64 4.58 30.51 -2.75
CA PRO A 64 5.55 29.91 -3.66
C PRO A 64 5.00 28.61 -4.26
N ALA A 65 5.57 28.19 -5.39
CA ALA A 65 5.31 26.90 -6.03
C ALA A 65 5.55 25.76 -5.04
N GLN A 66 4.52 24.95 -4.81
CA GLN A 66 4.50 23.85 -3.85
C GLN A 66 3.41 22.84 -4.23
N TRP A 67 3.26 21.80 -3.43
CA TRP A 67 2.29 20.73 -3.64
C TRP A 67 1.47 20.49 -2.38
N SER A 68 0.20 20.14 -2.55
CA SER A 68 -0.61 19.68 -1.41
C SER A 68 -0.12 18.32 -0.90
N LYS A 69 -0.71 17.86 0.21
CA LYS A 69 -0.58 16.45 0.60
C LYS A 69 -1.03 15.55 -0.54
N VAL A 70 -0.45 14.35 -0.60
CA VAL A 70 -0.94 13.28 -1.48
C VAL A 70 -2.10 12.61 -0.77
N VAL A 71 -3.20 12.41 -1.49
CA VAL A 71 -4.35 11.61 -1.05
C VAL A 71 -4.45 10.42 -1.98
N GLY A 72 -4.45 9.21 -1.43
CA GLY A 72 -4.55 8.00 -2.21
C GLY A 72 -5.42 6.93 -1.58
N ARG A 73 -5.86 6.01 -2.43
CA ARG A 73 -6.73 4.89 -2.09
C ARG A 73 -6.24 3.64 -2.80
N SER A 74 -6.22 2.51 -2.10
CA SER A 74 -6.29 1.21 -2.75
C SER A 74 -7.74 0.75 -2.81
N HIS A 75 -8.16 0.19 -3.95
CA HIS A 75 -9.56 -0.05 -4.21
C HIS A 75 -9.82 -1.11 -5.29
N ASP A 76 -11.08 -1.52 -5.37
CA ASP A 76 -11.61 -2.36 -6.45
C ASP A 76 -12.11 -1.51 -7.64
N SER A 77 -12.75 -2.13 -8.63
CA SER A 77 -13.27 -1.43 -9.81
C SER A 77 -14.55 -0.61 -9.58
N THR A 78 -15.14 -0.66 -8.39
CA THR A 78 -16.38 0.06 -8.06
C THR A 78 -16.11 1.47 -7.56
N PHE A 79 -14.89 1.74 -7.10
CA PHE A 79 -14.43 3.06 -6.67
C PHE A 79 -13.67 3.77 -7.80
N SER A 80 -13.86 5.08 -7.91
CA SER A 80 -13.03 5.97 -8.73
C SER A 80 -12.74 7.25 -7.94
N LEU A 81 -11.45 7.62 -7.87
CA LEU A 81 -11.02 8.89 -7.25
C LEU A 81 -11.20 10.07 -8.22
N PHE A 82 -10.81 9.84 -9.47
CA PHE A 82 -11.04 10.69 -10.64
C PHE A 82 -10.93 9.81 -11.88
N THR A 83 -11.52 10.23 -13.00
CA THR A 83 -11.34 9.55 -14.28
C THR A 83 -11.10 10.58 -15.37
N LEU A 84 -10.07 10.36 -16.19
CA LEU A 84 -9.77 11.24 -17.31
C LEU A 84 -10.93 11.23 -18.32
N GLY A 85 -11.41 12.40 -18.70
CA GLY A 85 -12.54 12.54 -19.62
C GLY A 85 -13.92 12.46 -18.95
N GLU A 86 -13.99 12.35 -17.62
CA GLU A 86 -15.23 12.40 -16.83
C GLU A 86 -15.29 13.68 -15.97
N ASP A 87 -16.49 14.08 -15.56
CA ASP A 87 -16.68 15.26 -14.70
C ASP A 87 -16.11 15.04 -13.29
N ALA A 88 -15.43 16.06 -12.75
CA ALA A 88 -14.93 16.01 -11.39
C ALA A 88 -16.06 15.90 -10.34
N SER A 89 -15.91 14.95 -9.42
CA SER A 89 -16.77 14.83 -8.22
C SER A 89 -16.68 16.09 -7.36
N GLU A 90 -17.64 16.32 -6.46
CA GLU A 90 -17.55 17.47 -5.53
C GLU A 90 -16.34 17.37 -4.61
N GLY A 91 -15.93 16.16 -4.21
CA GLY A 91 -14.72 15.95 -3.44
C GLY A 91 -13.46 16.30 -4.22
N LEU A 92 -13.36 15.83 -5.47
CA LEU A 92 -12.24 16.17 -6.34
C LEU A 92 -12.17 17.67 -6.60
N LYS A 93 -13.31 18.32 -6.87
CA LYS A 93 -13.39 19.79 -7.03
C LYS A 93 -12.80 20.53 -5.82
N LYS A 94 -13.27 20.21 -4.62
CA LYS A 94 -12.82 20.87 -3.38
C LYS A 94 -11.34 20.64 -3.10
N PHE A 95 -10.86 19.44 -3.39
CA PHE A 95 -9.43 19.15 -3.28
C PHE A 95 -8.62 19.90 -4.32
N ALA A 96 -9.03 19.85 -5.58
CA ALA A 96 -8.35 20.45 -6.70
C ALA A 96 -8.30 21.98 -6.60
N GLU A 97 -9.30 22.65 -6.02
CA GLU A 97 -9.33 24.13 -5.90
C GLU A 97 -8.70 24.66 -4.60
N SER A 98 -8.86 23.96 -3.46
CA SER A 98 -8.43 24.48 -2.15
C SER A 98 -7.60 23.52 -1.30
N GLY A 99 -7.38 22.29 -1.76
CA GLY A 99 -6.72 21.24 -0.97
C GLY A 99 -7.60 20.68 0.16
N ASP A 100 -8.91 20.93 0.12
CA ASP A 100 -9.85 20.42 1.12
C ASP A 100 -10.18 18.95 0.85
N THR A 101 -9.94 18.08 1.83
CA THR A 101 -10.20 16.63 1.72
C THR A 101 -11.45 16.16 2.43
N ASN A 102 -12.20 17.02 3.12
CA ASN A 102 -13.31 16.58 3.98
C ASN A 102 -14.34 15.70 3.23
N LEU A 103 -14.61 16.00 1.96
CA LEU A 103 -15.52 15.22 1.12
C LEU A 103 -14.89 13.94 0.55
N LEU A 104 -13.56 13.90 0.38
CA LEU A 104 -12.84 12.69 -0.04
C LEU A 104 -12.68 11.70 1.13
N ASP A 105 -12.48 12.24 2.34
CA ASP A 105 -12.34 11.49 3.59
C ASP A 105 -13.68 10.93 4.07
N ALA A 106 -14.81 11.36 3.49
CA ALA A 106 -16.12 10.76 3.72
C ALA A 106 -16.20 9.30 3.20
N HIS A 107 -15.32 8.90 2.30
CA HIS A 107 -15.15 7.52 1.87
C HIS A 107 -14.23 6.79 2.85
N SER A 108 -14.82 6.22 3.90
CA SER A 108 -14.09 5.53 4.96
C SER A 108 -13.42 4.26 4.44
N GLN A 109 -12.22 3.96 4.95
CA GLN A 109 -11.53 2.68 4.74
C GLN A 109 -12.46 1.48 4.98
N GLY A 110 -12.51 0.53 4.03
CA GLY A 110 -13.37 -0.65 4.09
C GLY A 110 -14.81 -0.42 3.60
N SER A 111 -15.13 0.74 3.05
CA SER A 111 -16.44 1.08 2.48
C SER A 111 -16.32 1.47 1.00
N GLY A 112 -17.38 1.23 0.22
CA GLY A 112 -17.49 1.73 -1.15
C GLY A 112 -16.39 1.28 -2.11
N GLY A 113 -15.87 0.06 -1.94
CA GLY A 113 -14.82 -0.51 -2.78
C GLY A 113 -13.40 -0.08 -2.41
N VAL A 114 -13.19 0.67 -1.32
CA VAL A 114 -11.87 1.09 -0.83
C VAL A 114 -11.35 0.09 0.21
N MET A 115 -10.12 -0.38 0.04
CA MET A 115 -9.43 -1.21 1.02
C MET A 115 -8.60 -0.40 2.01
N ASP A 116 -7.76 0.52 1.50
CA ASP A 116 -6.86 1.32 2.31
C ASP A 116 -6.90 2.78 1.88
N GLU A 117 -6.82 3.65 2.88
CA GLU A 117 -6.63 5.08 2.69
C GLU A 117 -5.22 5.44 3.13
N PHE A 118 -4.45 6.02 2.22
CA PHE A 118 -3.10 6.47 2.51
C PHE A 118 -2.91 7.94 2.13
N ASN A 119 -2.07 8.62 2.89
CA ASN A 119 -1.74 10.02 2.68
C ASN A 119 -0.22 10.21 2.82
N ALA A 120 0.35 11.11 2.02
CA ALA A 120 1.75 11.53 2.16
C ALA A 120 1.82 13.04 2.47
N PRO A 121 2.78 13.50 3.29
CA PRO A 121 2.93 14.92 3.62
C PRO A 121 3.03 15.84 2.39
N PRO A 122 2.59 17.11 2.49
CA PRO A 122 2.76 18.10 1.42
C PRO A 122 4.24 18.40 1.16
N ILE A 123 4.56 18.81 -0.07
CA ILE A 123 5.91 19.25 -0.46
C ILE A 123 5.91 20.78 -0.52
N PRO A 124 6.62 21.50 0.37
CA PRO A 124 6.52 22.95 0.53
C PRO A 124 7.27 23.77 -0.54
N GLN A 125 7.68 23.13 -1.64
CA GLN A 125 8.46 23.69 -2.74
C GLN A 125 8.15 22.93 -4.04
N GLY A 126 8.48 23.52 -5.19
CA GLY A 126 8.15 22.93 -6.50
C GLY A 126 8.85 21.60 -6.79
N VAL A 127 10.06 21.41 -6.25
CA VAL A 127 10.87 20.18 -6.40
C VAL A 127 11.06 19.51 -5.04
N GLY A 128 10.68 18.25 -4.90
CA GLY A 128 10.91 17.51 -3.67
C GLY A 128 10.34 16.10 -3.73
N GLU A 129 10.28 15.45 -2.57
CA GLU A 129 9.78 14.09 -2.47
C GLU A 129 8.85 13.92 -1.28
N THR A 130 7.91 12.99 -1.41
CA THR A 130 7.06 12.52 -0.32
C THR A 130 6.72 11.05 -0.55
N SER A 131 6.41 10.31 0.51
CA SER A 131 6.06 8.89 0.37
C SER A 131 5.02 8.45 1.38
N ALA A 132 4.33 7.37 1.01
CA ALA A 132 3.39 6.67 1.87
C ALA A 132 3.46 5.17 1.57
N ASP A 133 3.10 4.36 2.55
CA ASP A 133 2.92 2.92 2.38
C ASP A 133 1.42 2.63 2.38
N PHE A 134 1.00 1.60 1.65
CA PHE A 134 -0.41 1.23 1.54
C PHE A 134 -0.59 -0.27 1.31
N PHE A 135 -1.77 -0.77 1.69
CA PHE A 135 -2.14 -2.18 1.57
C PHE A 135 -3.02 -2.43 0.33
N VAL A 136 -2.81 -3.57 -0.32
CA VAL A 136 -3.65 -4.10 -1.40
C VAL A 136 -3.91 -5.59 -1.18
N ASP A 137 -5.00 -6.12 -1.75
CA ASP A 137 -5.32 -7.54 -1.78
C ASP A 137 -5.87 -7.94 -3.17
N GLY A 138 -6.13 -9.23 -3.37
CA GLY A 138 -6.67 -9.74 -4.64
C GLY A 138 -8.03 -9.17 -5.07
N ASN A 139 -8.81 -8.59 -4.16
CA ASN A 139 -10.08 -7.92 -4.49
C ASN A 139 -9.90 -6.42 -4.77
N HIS A 140 -8.87 -5.80 -4.20
CA HIS A 140 -8.59 -4.37 -4.26
C HIS A 140 -7.17 -4.12 -4.78
N SER A 141 -6.92 -4.53 -6.02
CA SER A 141 -5.59 -4.46 -6.65
C SER A 141 -5.25 -3.11 -7.27
N LYS A 142 -6.21 -2.18 -7.33
CA LYS A 142 -6.04 -0.89 -7.99
C LYS A 142 -5.59 0.18 -7.00
N VAL A 143 -4.79 1.11 -7.48
CA VAL A 143 -4.37 2.29 -6.73
C VAL A 143 -4.69 3.57 -7.49
N SER A 144 -5.30 4.53 -6.80
CA SER A 144 -5.48 5.90 -7.27
C SER A 144 -4.90 6.88 -6.28
N LEU A 145 -4.33 7.97 -6.76
CA LEU A 145 -3.86 9.06 -5.92
C LEU A 145 -3.89 10.40 -6.65
N ILE A 146 -3.97 11.48 -5.88
CA ILE A 146 -3.93 12.86 -6.37
C ILE A 146 -3.07 13.76 -5.49
N SER A 147 -2.51 14.83 -6.07
CA SER A 147 -1.90 15.95 -5.36
C SER A 147 -2.11 17.25 -6.14
N ARG A 148 -2.59 18.30 -5.47
CA ARG A 148 -2.88 19.62 -6.07
C ARG A 148 -1.57 20.38 -6.33
N VAL A 149 -1.51 21.03 -7.50
CA VAL A 149 -0.49 22.03 -7.85
C VAL A 149 -0.84 23.33 -7.11
N VAL A 150 0.08 23.88 -6.32
CA VAL A 150 -0.21 25.06 -5.48
C VAL A 150 0.78 26.18 -5.80
N PRO A 151 0.31 27.41 -6.14
CA PRO A 151 -1.07 27.77 -6.40
C PRO A 151 -1.52 27.31 -7.81
N SER A 152 -2.81 27.02 -7.95
CA SER A 152 -3.46 26.84 -9.26
C SER A 152 -4.96 27.09 -9.15
N PRO A 153 -5.68 27.29 -10.26
CA PRO A 153 -7.15 27.33 -10.28
C PRO A 153 -7.73 26.01 -9.74
N ASP A 154 -7.49 24.92 -10.45
CA ASP A 154 -8.01 23.58 -10.15
C ASP A 154 -7.08 22.47 -10.67
N TRP A 155 -5.76 22.74 -10.72
CA TRP A 155 -4.79 21.84 -11.33
C TRP A 155 -4.20 20.84 -10.32
N PHE A 156 -3.97 19.61 -10.78
CA PHE A 156 -3.44 18.53 -9.94
C PHE A 156 -2.61 17.54 -10.77
N ILE A 157 -1.86 16.68 -10.11
CA ILE A 157 -1.29 15.46 -10.67
C ILE A 157 -2.01 14.26 -10.07
N GLY A 158 -2.07 13.14 -10.79
CA GLY A 158 -2.67 11.94 -10.22
C GLY A 158 -2.47 10.69 -11.05
N VAL A 159 -2.76 9.56 -10.41
CA VAL A 159 -2.84 8.23 -11.01
C VAL A 159 -4.27 7.75 -10.82
N ASP A 160 -4.91 7.31 -11.91
CA ASP A 160 -6.26 6.76 -11.90
C ASP A 160 -6.19 5.24 -12.08
N SER A 161 -6.70 4.51 -11.09
CA SER A 161 -7.04 3.09 -11.15
C SER A 161 -5.94 2.16 -11.69
N PHE A 162 -4.68 2.46 -11.36
CA PHE A 162 -3.54 1.65 -11.81
C PHE A 162 -3.58 0.27 -11.15
N ASP A 163 -3.59 -0.79 -11.97
CA ASP A 163 -3.70 -2.16 -11.47
C ASP A 163 -2.32 -2.73 -11.10
N LEU A 164 -2.13 -3.05 -9.83
CA LEU A 164 -0.89 -3.64 -9.33
C LEU A 164 -0.89 -5.17 -9.44
N CYS A 165 -2.01 -5.77 -9.85
CA CYS A 165 -2.11 -7.20 -10.11
C CYS A 165 -2.31 -7.48 -11.60
N VAL A 166 -1.34 -8.14 -12.23
CA VAL A 166 -1.40 -8.53 -13.64
C VAL A 166 -1.19 -10.04 -13.76
N GLU A 167 -2.13 -10.74 -14.37
CA GLU A 167 -2.07 -12.19 -14.58
C GLU A 167 -1.81 -12.99 -13.29
N GLY A 168 -2.45 -12.57 -12.19
CA GLY A 168 -2.32 -13.20 -10.87
C GLY A 168 -0.99 -12.96 -10.17
N LYS A 169 -0.20 -11.99 -10.64
CA LYS A 169 1.08 -11.61 -10.04
C LYS A 169 1.09 -10.13 -9.67
N TRP A 170 1.65 -9.86 -8.49
CA TRP A 170 1.92 -8.51 -8.01
C TRP A 170 3.09 -7.89 -8.79
N VAL A 171 2.90 -6.66 -9.27
CA VAL A 171 3.93 -5.86 -9.94
C VAL A 171 5.03 -5.51 -8.94
N GLU A 172 6.29 -5.84 -9.22
CA GLU A 172 7.36 -5.58 -8.25
C GLU A 172 7.70 -4.09 -8.13
N SER A 173 7.75 -3.38 -9.26
CA SER A 173 7.96 -1.94 -9.31
C SER A 173 7.42 -1.35 -10.60
N VAL A 174 6.89 -0.13 -10.52
CA VAL A 174 6.48 0.69 -11.67
C VAL A 174 6.92 2.13 -11.44
N VAL A 175 7.27 2.81 -12.55
CA VAL A 175 7.57 4.24 -12.60
C VAL A 175 6.58 4.90 -13.56
N LEU A 176 5.91 5.94 -13.10
CA LEU A 176 4.89 6.69 -13.83
C LEU A 176 5.33 8.15 -13.92
N GLU A 177 5.50 8.65 -15.13
CA GLU A 177 5.75 10.06 -15.40
C GLU A 177 4.41 10.77 -15.58
N LEU A 178 4.22 11.91 -14.90
CA LEU A 178 2.94 12.60 -14.82
C LEU A 178 2.98 13.97 -15.49
N ASP A 179 1.88 14.27 -16.18
CA ASP A 179 1.50 15.59 -16.65
C ASP A 179 0.59 16.28 -15.63
N PRO A 180 0.52 17.62 -15.62
CA PRO A 180 -0.54 18.32 -14.90
C PRO A 180 -1.91 18.03 -15.54
N LEU A 181 -2.93 17.94 -14.69
CA LEU A 181 -4.33 17.73 -15.05
C LEU A 181 -5.16 18.94 -14.63
N ASP A 182 -6.17 19.25 -15.42
CA ASP A 182 -7.20 20.27 -15.15
C ASP A 182 -8.48 19.55 -14.68
N ALA A 183 -9.05 19.96 -13.55
CA ALA A 183 -10.25 19.33 -13.00
C ALA A 183 -11.54 19.77 -13.72
N GLY A 184 -11.49 20.84 -14.51
CA GLY A 184 -12.61 21.36 -15.29
C GLY A 184 -13.64 22.12 -14.46
N THR A 185 -13.25 22.66 -13.30
CA THR A 185 -14.13 23.34 -12.34
C THR A 185 -13.84 24.83 -12.15
N ASP A 186 -12.68 25.32 -12.56
CA ASP A 186 -12.29 26.74 -12.59
C ASP A 186 -11.72 27.11 -13.98
N ASN A 187 -11.96 28.34 -14.46
CA ASN A 187 -11.50 28.84 -15.76
C ASN A 187 -10.24 29.72 -15.66
N GLY A 188 -9.58 29.77 -14.50
CA GLY A 188 -8.32 30.49 -14.34
C GLY A 188 -7.26 30.03 -15.35
N PHE A 189 -6.58 30.97 -15.99
CA PHE A 189 -5.55 30.66 -17.00
C PHE A 189 -4.17 30.50 -16.38
N THR A 190 -3.94 31.12 -15.22
CA THR A 190 -2.63 31.19 -14.58
C THR A 190 -2.66 30.61 -13.18
N PHE A 191 -1.50 30.20 -12.67
CA PHE A 191 -1.32 29.69 -11.29
C PHE A 191 -2.03 30.53 -10.23
N THR A 192 -2.02 31.86 -10.36
CA THR A 192 -2.57 32.81 -9.39
C THR A 192 -3.81 33.55 -9.91
N SER A 193 -4.51 33.00 -10.91
CA SER A 193 -5.76 33.58 -11.38
C SER A 193 -6.80 33.64 -10.25
N PRO A 194 -7.64 34.69 -10.20
CA PRO A 194 -8.78 34.70 -9.28
C PRO A 194 -9.73 33.55 -9.64
N ASN A 195 -10.46 33.06 -8.63
CA ASN A 195 -11.43 31.98 -8.84
C ASN A 195 -12.49 32.41 -9.86
N TRP A 196 -12.67 31.58 -10.89
CA TRP A 196 -13.66 31.80 -11.93
C TRP A 196 -14.36 30.47 -12.28
N PRO A 197 -15.50 30.16 -11.64
CA PRO A 197 -16.11 28.83 -11.78
C PRO A 197 -16.48 28.44 -13.20
N THR A 198 -16.21 27.19 -13.56
CA THR A 198 -16.59 26.59 -14.85
C THR A 198 -18.02 26.06 -14.80
N ILE A 199 -18.90 26.63 -15.63
CA ILE A 199 -20.33 26.31 -15.69
C ILE A 199 -20.78 26.15 -17.17
N PRO A 200 -21.25 24.94 -17.59
CA PRO A 200 -21.21 23.67 -16.85
C PRO A 200 -19.76 23.23 -16.62
N LYS A 201 -19.56 22.28 -15.69
CA LYS A 201 -18.24 21.65 -15.50
C LYS A 201 -17.72 21.08 -16.82
N LYS A 202 -16.41 21.08 -16.97
CA LYS A 202 -15.73 20.35 -18.05
C LYS A 202 -15.18 19.03 -17.50
N PRO A 203 -15.01 18.01 -18.34
CA PRO A 203 -14.36 16.78 -17.91
C PRO A 203 -12.89 17.01 -17.54
N VAL A 204 -12.38 16.17 -16.64
CA VAL A 204 -10.96 16.16 -16.26
C VAL A 204 -10.11 15.95 -17.52
N SER A 205 -9.11 16.79 -17.72
CA SER A 205 -8.29 16.77 -18.94
C SER A 205 -6.81 16.96 -18.66
N ARG A 206 -5.96 16.47 -19.58
CA ARG A 206 -4.51 16.67 -19.49
C ARG A 206 -4.15 18.08 -19.95
N ILE A 207 -3.26 18.72 -19.21
CA ILE A 207 -2.63 19.98 -19.63
C ILE A 207 -1.31 19.64 -20.32
N THR A 208 -1.20 19.98 -21.60
CA THR A 208 -0.02 19.74 -22.43
C THR A 208 0.69 21.05 -22.76
N ALA A 209 1.80 20.98 -23.49
CA ALA A 209 2.52 22.18 -23.92
C ALA A 209 1.70 23.08 -24.86
N GLN A 210 0.72 22.50 -25.56
CA GLN A 210 -0.06 23.17 -26.60
C GLN A 210 -1.56 23.20 -26.26
N THR A 211 -1.99 22.60 -25.16
CA THR A 211 -3.42 22.55 -24.77
C THR A 211 -3.56 22.77 -23.27
N PRO A 212 -4.34 23.75 -22.81
CA PRO A 212 -5.18 24.66 -23.61
C PRO A 212 -4.36 25.70 -24.41
N ASP A 213 -4.76 25.93 -25.66
CA ASP A 213 -4.06 26.80 -26.64
C ASP A 213 -4.40 28.28 -26.40
N HIS A 214 -3.81 28.86 -25.35
CA HIS A 214 -3.95 30.29 -25.07
C HIS A 214 -2.63 30.86 -24.55
N PRO A 215 -2.13 32.00 -25.08
CA PRO A 215 -0.84 32.56 -24.69
C PRO A 215 -0.69 32.86 -23.20
N ALA A 216 -1.79 33.17 -22.50
CA ALA A 216 -1.76 33.43 -21.06
C ALA A 216 -1.65 32.16 -20.20
N ASN A 217 -1.92 30.97 -20.74
CA ASN A 217 -1.93 29.74 -19.95
C ASN A 217 -0.54 29.43 -19.40
N SER A 218 -0.46 29.13 -18.10
CA SER A 218 0.82 28.90 -17.41
C SER A 218 1.65 27.78 -18.01
N PHE A 219 1.00 26.69 -18.43
CA PHE A 219 1.65 25.54 -19.05
C PHE A 219 1.67 25.58 -20.58
N TYR A 220 1.37 26.72 -21.21
CA TYR A 220 1.43 26.84 -22.67
C TYR A 220 2.83 27.29 -23.13
N TYR A 221 3.53 26.41 -23.85
CA TYR A 221 4.85 26.59 -24.42
C TYR A 221 4.81 26.21 -25.91
N PRO A 222 4.57 27.18 -26.82
CA PRO A 222 4.30 26.88 -28.24
C PRO A 222 5.48 26.20 -28.96
N ASP A 223 6.70 26.44 -28.48
CA ASP A 223 7.92 25.86 -29.05
C ASP A 223 8.22 24.44 -28.56
N ARG A 224 7.40 23.89 -27.65
CA ARG A 224 7.54 22.53 -27.12
C ARG A 224 6.46 21.61 -27.72
N THR A 225 6.86 20.38 -28.02
CA THR A 225 5.94 19.31 -28.43
C THR A 225 5.23 18.68 -27.24
N GLU A 226 5.95 18.56 -26.11
CA GLU A 226 5.47 17.98 -24.87
C GLU A 226 6.16 18.64 -23.67
N HIS A 227 5.59 18.44 -22.48
CA HIS A 227 6.23 18.86 -21.23
C HIS A 227 7.23 17.80 -20.77
N PRO A 228 8.36 18.21 -20.16
CA PRO A 228 9.03 17.34 -19.21
C PRO A 228 8.05 16.90 -18.12
N PRO A 229 8.19 15.70 -17.51
CA PRO A 229 7.31 15.27 -16.43
C PRO A 229 7.33 16.29 -15.29
N ILE A 230 6.16 16.75 -14.84
CA ILE A 230 6.08 17.67 -13.70
C ILE A 230 6.23 16.92 -12.37
N ALA A 231 5.96 15.62 -12.38
CA ALA A 231 6.22 14.70 -11.28
C ALA A 231 6.47 13.28 -11.81
N THR A 232 7.17 12.48 -11.01
CA THR A 232 7.38 11.05 -11.21
C THR A 232 6.87 10.30 -9.99
N ILE A 233 6.10 9.25 -10.21
CA ILE A 233 5.63 8.36 -9.15
C ILE A 233 6.28 7.00 -9.30
N ARG A 234 6.91 6.52 -8.24
CA ARG A 234 7.43 5.16 -8.14
C ARG A 234 6.60 4.37 -7.15
N ILE A 235 6.05 3.25 -7.60
CA ILE A 235 5.34 2.32 -6.72
C ILE A 235 6.16 1.04 -6.72
N PHE A 236 6.49 0.51 -5.55
CA PHE A 236 7.24 -0.73 -5.44
C PHE A 236 6.79 -1.56 -4.25
N LYS A 237 6.79 -2.86 -4.46
CA LYS A 237 6.35 -3.84 -3.48
C LYS A 237 7.35 -3.91 -2.34
N ILE A 238 6.87 -3.81 -1.10
CA ILE A 238 7.68 -4.00 0.10
C ILE A 238 7.65 -5.47 0.51
N LYS A 239 6.43 -6.02 0.69
CA LYS A 239 6.25 -7.36 1.25
C LYS A 239 4.87 -7.94 0.99
N GLU A 240 4.79 -9.26 0.88
CA GLU A 240 3.55 -10.03 0.90
C GLU A 240 3.36 -10.73 2.26
N TYR A 241 2.13 -10.71 2.75
CA TYR A 241 1.68 -11.35 3.98
C TYR A 241 0.62 -12.41 3.65
N GLU A 242 0.79 -13.61 4.19
CA GLU A 242 -0.24 -14.64 4.23
C GLU A 242 -0.89 -14.61 5.61
N LEU A 243 -2.23 -14.58 5.68
CA LEU A 243 -2.92 -14.81 6.94
C LEU A 243 -2.50 -16.19 7.46
N ALA A 244 -1.82 -16.23 8.62
CA ALA A 244 -1.35 -17.47 9.21
C ALA A 244 -2.54 -18.44 9.34
N ARG A 245 -2.39 -19.65 8.77
CA ARG A 245 -3.44 -20.68 8.70
C ARG A 245 -4.20 -20.80 10.02
N VAL A 246 -5.53 -20.77 9.96
CA VAL A 246 -6.43 -21.15 11.04
C VAL A 246 -5.92 -22.46 11.64
N TYR A 247 -5.56 -22.44 12.93
CA TYR A 247 -5.19 -23.64 13.67
C TYR A 247 -6.34 -24.64 13.59
N ASN A 248 -6.15 -25.76 12.88
CA ASN A 248 -7.18 -26.78 12.73
C ASN A 248 -6.96 -27.87 13.81
N PRO A 249 -7.73 -27.89 14.91
CA PRO A 249 -7.50 -28.80 16.04
C PRO A 249 -7.72 -30.27 15.67
N SER A 250 -8.34 -30.55 14.52
CA SER A 250 -8.70 -31.89 14.09
C SER A 250 -7.52 -32.71 13.53
N LEU A 251 -6.40 -32.06 13.17
CA LEU A 251 -5.18 -32.75 12.70
C LEU A 251 -4.23 -33.17 13.84
N ALA A 252 -4.50 -32.76 15.09
CA ALA A 252 -3.65 -33.07 16.24
C ALA A 252 -3.97 -34.41 16.93
N ARG A 253 -4.96 -35.17 16.44
CA ARG A 253 -5.38 -36.46 17.03
C ARG A 253 -5.00 -37.63 16.14
N SER A 254 -3.76 -38.09 16.25
CA SER A 254 -3.42 -39.49 15.97
C SER A 254 -2.52 -40.01 17.09
N PRO A 255 -3.03 -40.83 18.03
CA PRO A 255 -2.25 -41.32 19.15
C PRO A 255 -1.71 -42.70 18.81
N ASP A 256 -0.57 -42.80 18.12
CA ASP A 256 0.21 -44.03 18.19
C ASP A 256 1.71 -43.81 17.98
N ARG A 257 2.41 -43.54 19.09
CA ARG A 257 3.80 -43.94 19.28
C ARG A 257 4.12 -43.98 20.77
N ARG A 258 4.19 -45.21 21.31
CA ARG A 258 4.79 -45.50 22.62
C ARG A 258 6.25 -45.06 22.60
N TYR A 259 6.62 -44.06 23.40
CA TYR A 259 8.01 -43.80 23.75
C TYR A 259 8.25 -44.16 25.22
N ARG A 260 9.37 -44.87 25.44
CA ARG A 260 9.90 -45.24 26.76
C ARG A 260 10.10 -44.01 27.63
N THR A 261 9.79 -44.19 28.91
CA THR A 261 9.97 -43.25 30.01
C THR A 261 11.44 -42.81 30.17
N GLY A 262 11.65 -41.49 30.14
CA GLY A 262 12.90 -40.82 30.50
C GLY A 262 12.67 -39.32 30.68
N SER A 263 12.37 -38.94 31.93
CA SER A 263 12.49 -37.60 32.58
C SER A 263 12.07 -36.33 31.81
N ILE A 264 10.99 -35.70 32.29
CA ILE A 264 10.66 -34.25 32.19
C ILE A 264 10.80 -33.68 33.61
N PRO A 265 11.28 -32.44 33.84
CA PRO A 265 10.42 -31.23 33.89
C PRO A 265 11.11 -30.04 33.16
N THR A 266 10.51 -28.98 32.61
CA THR A 266 9.23 -28.25 32.79
C THR A 266 9.21 -27.16 31.72
N THR A 267 8.14 -27.03 30.94
CA THR A 267 7.69 -25.76 30.29
C THR A 267 7.07 -24.85 31.37
N PRO A 268 6.88 -23.51 31.20
CA PRO A 268 6.26 -22.92 30.00
C PRO A 268 6.61 -21.44 29.67
N GLU A 269 5.95 -20.92 28.62
CA GLU A 269 5.30 -19.59 28.58
C GLU A 269 5.73 -18.63 27.47
N LEU A 270 4.70 -18.08 26.81
CA LEU A 270 4.66 -17.01 25.80
C LEU A 270 5.17 -15.69 26.43
N GLU A 271 5.78 -14.74 25.72
CA GLU A 271 5.08 -13.67 24.98
C GLU A 271 6.10 -12.73 24.31
N GLU A 272 5.53 -11.90 23.43
CA GLU A 272 6.02 -10.85 22.54
C GLU A 272 7.00 -9.79 23.11
N THR A 273 7.48 -8.89 22.24
CA THR A 273 8.16 -7.59 22.48
C THR A 273 9.68 -7.53 22.28
N ARG A 274 10.16 -6.42 21.70
CA ARG A 274 11.59 -6.15 21.53
C ARG A 274 12.24 -6.12 22.91
N ASP A 275 13.22 -7.01 23.11
CA ASP A 275 13.87 -7.19 24.41
C ASP A 275 14.44 -5.87 24.94
N PRO A 276 14.22 -5.53 26.22
CA PRO A 276 14.87 -4.39 26.84
C PRO A 276 16.38 -4.63 26.94
N GLU A 277 17.18 -3.57 26.80
CA GLU A 277 18.63 -3.70 26.95
C GLU A 277 18.95 -3.93 28.45
N ILE A 278 19.50 -5.11 28.76
CA ILE A 278 19.81 -5.53 30.13
C ILE A 278 21.28 -5.25 30.40
N ARG A 279 21.55 -4.44 31.45
CA ARG A 279 22.91 -4.25 31.97
C ARG A 279 23.07 -4.97 33.30
N THR A 280 24.07 -5.84 33.37
CA THR A 280 24.39 -6.62 34.59
C THR A 280 25.73 -6.20 35.17
N ARG A 281 25.81 -6.11 36.49
CA ARG A 281 27.06 -5.94 37.25
C ARG A 281 27.29 -7.15 38.14
N THR A 282 28.54 -7.53 38.37
CA THR A 282 28.88 -8.68 39.23
C THR A 282 29.43 -8.24 40.58
N VAL A 283 29.01 -8.92 41.65
CA VAL A 283 29.52 -8.63 43.00
C VAL A 283 30.92 -9.20 43.15
N LEU A 284 31.89 -8.31 43.38
CA LEU A 284 33.28 -8.69 43.63
C LEU A 284 33.50 -9.11 45.09
N ARG A 285 32.63 -8.69 46.02
CA ARG A 285 32.77 -8.97 47.45
C ARG A 285 31.42 -8.93 48.18
N HIS A 286 31.08 -10.01 48.90
CA HIS A 286 29.81 -10.14 49.61
C HIS A 286 29.84 -9.53 51.02
N SER A 287 28.70 -9.02 51.49
CA SER A 287 28.56 -8.46 52.84
C SER A 287 28.67 -9.57 53.91
N ARG A 288 29.19 -9.23 55.10
CA ARG A 288 29.32 -10.14 56.25
C ARG A 288 28.94 -9.42 57.55
N ARG A 289 28.58 -10.18 58.58
CA ARG A 289 28.23 -9.70 59.94
C ARG A 289 27.15 -8.61 59.96
N GLY A 290 26.04 -8.85 59.25
CA GLY A 290 24.88 -7.96 59.26
C GLY A 290 24.99 -6.72 58.36
N GLY A 291 26.05 -6.62 57.53
CA GLY A 291 26.16 -5.56 56.53
C GLY A 291 25.07 -5.65 55.45
N ARG A 292 24.58 -4.49 54.99
CA ARG A 292 23.51 -4.42 53.99
C ARG A 292 23.91 -5.16 52.70
N PRO A 293 23.02 -6.01 52.16
CA PRO A 293 23.29 -6.73 50.93
C PRO A 293 23.42 -5.75 49.76
N CYS A 294 24.11 -6.17 48.70
CA CYS A 294 24.15 -5.40 47.46
C CYS A 294 22.73 -5.26 46.90
N PRO A 295 22.36 -4.07 46.37
CA PRO A 295 21.09 -3.89 45.69
C PRO A 295 21.04 -4.72 44.40
N ASN A 296 19.87 -4.78 43.76
CA ASN A 296 19.70 -5.51 42.51
C ASN A 296 20.78 -5.14 41.49
N LEU A 297 21.46 -6.17 41.00
CA LEU A 297 22.67 -6.06 40.18
C LEU A 297 22.37 -6.06 38.67
N GLN A 298 21.09 -6.10 38.34
CA GLN A 298 20.55 -6.12 37.00
C GLN A 298 19.63 -4.92 36.87
N GLU A 299 19.90 -4.09 35.89
CA GLU A 299 19.12 -2.91 35.55
C GLU A 299 18.63 -3.05 34.11
N THR A 300 17.35 -2.83 33.90
CA THR A 300 16.65 -3.07 32.63
C THR A 300 16.13 -1.74 32.11
N GLN A 301 16.55 -1.32 30.92
CA GLN A 301 16.09 -0.09 30.29
C GLN A 301 15.33 -0.41 28.99
N TRP A 302 14.11 0.12 28.85
CA TRP A 302 13.28 -0.04 27.66
C TRP A 302 13.67 0.97 26.58
N CYS A 303 13.95 0.49 25.37
CA CYS A 303 14.26 1.33 24.21
C CYS A 303 13.01 1.54 23.35
N GLY A 304 12.09 2.42 23.77
CA GLY A 304 10.89 2.78 23.02
C GLY A 304 9.99 3.76 23.77
N SER A 305 9.40 4.75 23.08
CA SER A 305 8.51 5.75 23.70
C SER A 305 7.10 5.20 23.90
N SER A 306 6.34 5.78 24.84
CA SER A 306 4.96 5.43 25.24
C SER A 306 3.89 5.38 24.12
N ARG A 307 4.26 5.57 22.85
CA ARG A 307 3.37 5.51 21.68
C ARG A 307 3.26 4.12 21.05
N ASP A 308 4.10 3.17 21.46
CA ASP A 308 4.19 1.82 20.86
C ASP A 308 3.62 0.68 21.74
N CYS A 309 2.70 0.96 22.68
CA CYS A 309 2.05 -0.09 23.48
C CYS A 309 0.52 -0.09 23.32
N ASP A 310 -0.06 -1.30 23.21
CA ASP A 310 -1.48 -1.57 22.97
C ASP A 310 -2.42 -1.00 24.07
N HIS A 311 -3.58 -0.48 23.66
CA HIS A 311 -4.52 0.31 24.46
C HIS A 311 -5.25 -0.46 25.58
N ARG A 312 -4.98 -1.75 25.75
CA ARG A 312 -5.65 -2.60 26.77
C ARG A 312 -5.20 -2.34 28.22
N TYR A 313 -4.23 -1.46 28.43
CA TYR A 313 -3.80 -1.02 29.76
C TYR A 313 -4.57 0.19 30.33
N PHE A 314 -5.50 0.78 29.58
CA PHE A 314 -6.34 1.88 30.05
C PHE A 314 -7.79 1.43 30.22
N ASN A 315 -8.22 1.25 31.47
CA ASN A 315 -9.65 1.19 31.81
C ASN A 315 -10.14 2.64 31.97
N TRP A 316 -11.15 3.01 31.19
CA TRP A 316 -11.82 4.32 31.26
C TRP A 316 -12.58 4.51 32.58
#